data_AF-A0A2D5H773-F1
#
_entry.id   AF-A0A2D5H773-F1
#
_cell.length_a   1.000
_cell.length_b   1.000
_cell.length_c   1.000
_cell.angle_alpha   90.00
_cell.angle_beta   90.00
_cell.angle_gamma   90.00
#
_symmetry.space_group_name_H-M   'P 1'
#
loop_
_entity.id
_entity.type
_entity.pdbx_description
1 polymer ?
#
loop_
_entity_poly.entity_id
_entity_poly.type
_entity_poly.pdbx_seq_one_letter_code
_entity_poly.pdbx_strand_id
1 'polypeptide(L)'
;MFIAICPLFLSALGGFVLLNRGVIAPFDDVAARQREQSAPIQHLRLIVWETLPPVDEFAERKNHVAPPAYRALRERIEAEFASLEEALHGEPEARALLGRARDDWTLADRQATKLISVVAQPDPSRTAATLQRFHGGVAATNDKLTALHAQIGKRIEAD
;
A
#
# COMPACT_ATOMS: atom_id res chain seq x y z
N MET A 1 4.39 32.64 50.83
CA MET A 1 5.00 32.39 49.50
C MET A 1 4.38 31.18 48.80
N PHE A 2 4.26 30.02 49.45
CA PHE A 2 3.63 28.82 48.86
C PHE A 2 2.16 28.99 48.41
N ILE A 3 1.36 29.77 49.16
CA ILE A 3 -0.05 29.99 48.84
C ILE A 3 -0.24 30.80 47.54
N ALA A 4 0.73 31.64 47.17
CA ALA A 4 0.66 32.46 45.95
C ALA A 4 1.08 31.71 44.67
N ILE A 5 1.85 30.61 44.81
CA ILE A 5 2.36 29.82 43.68
C ILE A 5 1.38 28.70 43.29
N CYS A 6 0.57 28.23 44.25
CA CYS A 6 -0.40 27.15 44.04
C CYS A 6 -1.39 27.39 42.88
N PRO A 7 -1.98 28.60 42.71
CA PRO A 7 -2.90 28.87 41.60
C PRO A 7 -2.20 28.83 40.23
N LEU A 8 -0.97 29.32 40.16
CA LEU A 8 -0.15 29.29 38.94
C LEU A 8 0.21 27.85 38.56
N PHE A 9 0.54 27.02 39.54
CA PHE A 9 0.87 25.61 39.33
C PHE A 9 -0.35 24.80 38.85
N LEU A 10 -1.53 25.03 39.46
CA LEU A 10 -2.79 24.41 39.04
C LEU A 10 -3.21 24.86 37.63
N SER A 11 -3.05 26.15 37.31
CA SER A 11 -3.37 26.67 35.98
C SER A 11 -2.40 26.15 34.91
N ALA A 12 -1.11 26.00 35.24
CA ALA A 12 -0.12 25.41 34.35
C ALA A 12 -0.37 23.91 34.13
N LEU A 13 -0.72 23.16 35.19
CA LEU A 13 -1.03 21.74 35.09
C LEU A 13 -2.34 21.51 34.31
N GLY A 14 -3.36 22.32 34.56
CA GLY A 14 -4.62 22.31 33.81
C GLY A 14 -4.41 22.63 32.33
N GLY A 15 -3.64 23.69 32.03
CA GLY A 15 -3.25 24.04 30.66
C GLY A 15 -2.46 22.93 29.97
N PHE A 16 -1.49 22.33 30.67
CA PHE A 16 -0.71 21.20 30.15
C PHE A 16 -1.59 19.98 29.85
N VAL A 17 -2.50 19.60 30.76
CA VAL A 17 -3.41 18.48 30.53
C VAL A 17 -4.38 18.75 29.39
N LEU A 18 -4.92 19.98 29.29
CA LEU A 18 -5.83 20.39 28.23
C LEU A 18 -5.14 20.40 26.86
N LEU A 19 -3.91 20.92 26.78
CA LEU A 19 -3.11 20.90 25.54
C LEU A 19 -2.70 19.49 25.15
N ASN A 20 -2.20 18.72 26.11
CA ASN A 20 -1.66 17.39 25.84
C ASN A 20 -2.76 16.41 25.40
N ARG A 21 -3.92 16.41 26.10
CA ARG A 21 -5.05 15.53 25.74
C ARG A 21 -5.97 16.11 24.68
N GLY A 22 -6.17 17.41 24.64
CA GLY A 22 -7.16 18.05 23.77
C GLY A 22 -6.61 18.42 22.40
N VAL A 23 -5.29 18.58 22.25
CA VAL A 23 -4.68 19.03 20.99
C VAL A 23 -3.58 18.08 20.55
N ILE A 24 -2.56 17.85 21.38
CA ILE A 24 -1.35 17.12 20.95
C ILE A 24 -1.66 15.64 20.64
N ALA A 25 -2.39 14.95 21.51
CA ALA A 25 -2.70 13.53 21.31
C ALA A 25 -3.53 13.23 20.02
N PRO A 26 -4.58 13.99 19.68
CA PRO A 26 -5.26 13.84 18.38
C PRO A 26 -4.35 14.11 17.17
N PHE A 27 -3.50 15.14 17.23
CA PHE A 27 -2.56 15.44 16.15
C PHE A 27 -1.51 14.34 15.96
N ASP A 28 -1.00 13.77 17.05
CA ASP A 28 -0.03 12.66 16.99
C ASP A 28 -0.68 11.39 16.43
N ASP A 29 -1.94 11.11 16.77
CA ASP A 29 -2.69 9.97 16.23
C ASP A 29 -2.94 10.11 14.71
N VAL A 30 -3.40 11.29 14.27
CA VAL A 30 -3.57 11.60 12.84
C VAL A 30 -2.24 11.49 12.09
N ALA A 31 -1.16 12.06 12.64
CA ALA A 31 0.16 12.01 12.03
C ALA A 31 0.78 10.60 12.03
N ALA A 32 0.43 9.75 13.01
CA ALA A 32 0.83 8.35 13.04
C ALA A 32 0.08 7.57 11.96
N ARG A 33 -1.25 7.64 11.89
CA ARG A 33 -2.05 6.95 10.87
C ARG A 33 -1.69 7.38 9.44
N GLN A 34 -1.42 8.66 9.22
CA GLN A 34 -1.00 9.13 7.91
C GLN A 34 0.37 8.56 7.49
N ARG A 35 1.32 8.42 8.44
CA ARG A 35 2.64 7.82 8.18
C ARG A 35 2.58 6.30 8.05
N GLU A 36 1.78 5.64 8.88
CA GLU A 36 1.75 4.18 8.98
C GLU A 36 0.79 3.53 7.98
N GLN A 37 -0.20 4.25 7.47
CA GLN A 37 -1.24 3.67 6.61
C GLN A 37 -1.29 4.30 5.22
N SER A 38 -1.30 5.63 5.11
CA SER A 38 -1.44 6.31 3.81
C SER A 38 -0.18 6.19 2.94
N ALA A 39 0.99 6.46 3.50
CA ALA A 39 2.25 6.40 2.74
C ALA A 39 2.57 4.98 2.21
N PRO A 40 2.42 3.89 2.99
CA PRO A 40 2.69 2.55 2.49
C PRO A 40 1.70 2.10 1.41
N ILE A 41 0.43 2.52 1.47
CA ILE A 41 -0.52 2.23 0.36
C ILE A 41 -0.09 2.93 -0.94
N GLN A 42 0.37 4.19 -0.87
CA GLN A 42 0.86 4.87 -2.07
C GLN A 42 2.15 4.23 -2.60
N HIS A 43 3.04 3.82 -1.71
CA HIS A 43 4.25 3.11 -2.09
C HIS A 43 3.92 1.79 -2.79
N LEU A 44 3.00 1.00 -2.22
CA LEU A 44 2.52 -0.25 -2.81
C LEU A 44 1.92 -0.04 -4.21
N ARG A 45 1.13 1.02 -4.41
CA ARG A 45 0.58 1.37 -5.74
C ARG A 45 1.68 1.62 -6.77
N LEU A 46 2.71 2.37 -6.38
CA LEU A 46 3.84 2.69 -7.24
C LEU A 46 4.57 1.40 -7.67
N ILE A 47 4.97 0.57 -6.71
CA ILE A 47 5.74 -0.64 -7.00
C ILE A 47 4.94 -1.67 -7.80
N VAL A 48 3.60 -1.72 -7.65
CA VAL A 48 2.72 -2.55 -8.48
C VAL A 48 2.75 -2.08 -9.94
N TRP A 49 2.73 -0.77 -10.21
CA TRP A 49 2.88 -0.23 -11.57
C TRP A 49 4.28 -0.48 -12.15
N GLU A 50 5.33 -0.41 -11.33
CA GLU A 50 6.71 -0.69 -11.74
C GLU A 50 6.94 -2.12 -12.22
N THR A 51 5.97 -3.01 -12.03
CA THR A 51 6.03 -4.38 -12.56
C THR A 51 5.74 -4.49 -14.06
N LEU A 52 5.12 -3.48 -14.66
CA LEU A 52 4.80 -3.50 -16.10
C LEU A 52 6.06 -3.56 -16.98
N PRO A 53 7.03 -2.63 -16.84
CA PRO A 53 8.18 -2.58 -17.73
C PRO A 53 8.97 -3.90 -17.84
N PRO A 54 9.35 -4.59 -16.74
CA PRO A 54 10.13 -5.82 -16.87
C PRO A 54 9.33 -6.97 -17.51
N VAL A 55 8.01 -7.03 -17.32
CA VAL A 55 7.19 -8.06 -17.97
C VAL A 55 7.01 -7.76 -19.46
N ASP A 56 6.77 -6.49 -19.81
CA ASP A 56 6.63 -6.02 -21.20
C ASP A 56 7.93 -6.25 -21.98
N GLU A 57 9.08 -5.88 -21.40
CA GLU A 57 10.39 -6.10 -22.00
C GLU A 57 10.69 -7.58 -22.26
N PHE A 58 10.30 -8.47 -21.33
CA PHE A 58 10.46 -9.90 -21.55
C PHE A 58 9.50 -10.41 -22.64
N ALA A 59 8.25 -9.97 -22.62
CA ALA A 59 7.23 -10.41 -23.57
C ALA A 59 7.62 -10.03 -25.01
N GLU A 60 8.07 -8.80 -25.21
CA GLU A 60 8.41 -8.24 -26.53
C GLU A 60 9.83 -8.60 -27.00
N ARG A 61 10.83 -8.44 -26.14
CA ARG A 61 12.25 -8.44 -26.53
C ARG A 61 13.02 -9.65 -26.03
N LYS A 62 12.38 -10.54 -25.26
CA LYS A 62 13.03 -11.69 -24.60
C LYS A 62 14.25 -11.29 -23.77
N ASN A 63 14.20 -10.09 -23.16
CA ASN A 63 15.27 -9.58 -22.33
C ASN A 63 15.44 -10.45 -21.07
N HIS A 64 16.50 -11.27 -21.02
CA HIS A 64 16.76 -12.20 -19.91
C HIS A 64 17.10 -11.51 -18.57
N VAL A 65 17.34 -10.20 -18.56
CA VAL A 65 17.53 -9.41 -17.33
C VAL A 65 16.20 -9.05 -16.66
N ALA A 66 15.10 -9.06 -17.41
CA ALA A 66 13.79 -8.64 -16.92
C ALA A 66 13.14 -9.60 -15.89
N PRO A 67 13.27 -10.94 -16.00
CA PRO A 67 12.70 -11.86 -15.01
C PRO A 67 13.30 -11.73 -13.59
N PRO A 68 14.62 -11.54 -13.40
CA PRO A 68 15.17 -11.15 -12.09
C PRO A 68 14.58 -9.84 -11.55
N ALA A 69 14.49 -8.79 -12.38
CA ALA A 69 13.95 -7.49 -11.97
C ALA A 69 12.48 -7.60 -11.52
N TYR A 70 11.67 -8.33 -12.28
CA TYR A 70 10.28 -8.60 -11.90
C TYR A 70 10.17 -9.35 -10.57
N ARG A 71 11.00 -10.36 -10.34
CA ARG A 71 10.99 -11.15 -9.09
C ARG A 71 11.33 -10.30 -7.87
N ALA A 72 12.30 -9.38 -7.99
CA ALA A 72 12.64 -8.45 -6.91
C ALA A 72 11.47 -7.52 -6.56
N LEU A 73 10.73 -7.04 -7.58
CA LEU A 73 9.52 -6.23 -7.35
C LEU A 73 8.41 -7.04 -6.69
N ARG A 74 8.17 -8.27 -7.16
CA ARG A 74 7.19 -9.19 -6.58
C ARG A 74 7.45 -9.42 -5.09
N GLU A 75 8.70 -9.69 -4.70
CA GLU A 75 9.06 -9.90 -3.29
C GLU A 75 8.75 -8.68 -2.43
N ARG A 76 9.06 -7.48 -2.93
CA ARG A 76 8.73 -6.22 -2.25
C ARG A 76 7.23 -6.02 -2.13
N ILE A 77 6.47 -6.29 -3.18
CA ILE A 77 5.00 -6.18 -3.18
C ILE A 77 4.39 -7.09 -2.13
N GLU A 78 4.81 -8.36 -2.06
CA GLU A 78 4.30 -9.29 -1.05
C GLU A 78 4.65 -8.86 0.38
N ALA A 79 5.85 -8.30 0.59
CA ALA A 79 6.25 -7.77 1.89
C ALA A 79 5.40 -6.56 2.30
N GLU A 80 5.13 -5.64 1.37
CA GLU A 80 4.29 -4.46 1.61
C GLU A 80 2.82 -4.84 1.88
N PHE A 81 2.28 -5.83 1.16
CA PHE A 81 0.95 -6.38 1.48
C PHE A 81 0.88 -6.96 2.89
N ALA A 82 1.91 -7.71 3.31
CA ALA A 82 1.96 -8.28 4.66
C ALA A 82 2.06 -7.19 5.74
N SER A 83 2.93 -6.19 5.53
CA SER A 83 3.09 -5.04 6.42
C SER A 83 1.78 -4.25 6.58
N LEU A 84 1.10 -3.95 5.47
CA LEU A 84 -0.20 -3.26 5.50
C LEU A 84 -1.31 -4.09 6.15
N GLU A 85 -1.28 -5.42 6.01
CA GLU A 85 -2.25 -6.28 6.69
C GLU A 85 -2.11 -6.21 8.21
N GLU A 86 -0.88 -6.15 8.73
CA GLU A 86 -0.60 -5.94 10.14
C GLU A 86 -1.00 -4.54 10.61
N ALA A 87 -0.63 -3.49 9.86
CA ALA A 87 -0.94 -2.10 10.19
C ALA A 87 -2.45 -1.81 10.24
N LEU A 88 -3.24 -2.54 9.44
CA LEU A 88 -4.70 -2.40 9.37
C LEU A 88 -5.46 -3.36 10.31
N HIS A 89 -4.79 -4.01 11.29
CA HIS A 89 -5.43 -5.01 12.15
C HIS A 89 -6.74 -4.53 12.80
N GLY A 90 -6.80 -3.28 13.24
CA GLY A 90 -7.99 -2.65 13.85
C GLY A 90 -9.06 -2.16 12.86
N GLU A 91 -8.86 -2.37 11.56
CA GLU A 91 -9.68 -1.79 10.49
C GLU A 91 -10.23 -2.88 9.55
N PRO A 92 -11.28 -3.63 9.94
CA PRO A 92 -11.73 -4.79 9.21
C PRO A 92 -12.20 -4.47 7.77
N GLU A 93 -12.84 -3.33 7.56
CA GLU A 93 -13.26 -2.90 6.22
C GLU A 93 -12.06 -2.57 5.31
N ALA A 94 -11.06 -1.87 5.85
CA ALA A 94 -9.83 -1.56 5.15
C ALA A 94 -9.05 -2.84 4.79
N ARG A 95 -8.98 -3.80 5.73
CA ARG A 95 -8.39 -5.12 5.48
C ARG A 95 -9.13 -5.91 4.40
N ALA A 96 -10.46 -5.87 4.37
CA ALA A 96 -11.24 -6.54 3.34
C ALA A 96 -10.93 -5.97 1.94
N LEU A 97 -10.72 -4.66 1.84
CA LEU A 97 -10.35 -4.02 0.57
C LEU A 97 -8.89 -4.33 0.18
N LEU A 98 -7.96 -4.32 1.15
CA LEU A 98 -6.57 -4.75 0.94
C LEU A 98 -6.50 -6.22 0.47
N GLY A 99 -7.26 -7.12 1.08
CA GLY A 99 -7.34 -8.53 0.70
C GLY A 99 -7.80 -8.70 -0.76
N ARG A 100 -8.84 -7.97 -1.17
CA ARG A 100 -9.28 -7.98 -2.58
C ARG A 100 -8.23 -7.43 -3.54
N ALA A 101 -7.45 -6.42 -3.14
CA ALA A 101 -6.33 -5.94 -3.94
C ALA A 101 -5.24 -7.02 -4.07
N ARG A 102 -4.95 -7.73 -2.98
CA ARG A 102 -3.98 -8.84 -2.97
C ARG A 102 -4.42 -10.02 -3.84
N ASP A 103 -5.72 -10.34 -3.86
CA ASP A 103 -6.26 -11.39 -4.72
C ASP A 103 -6.06 -11.07 -6.21
N ASP A 104 -6.36 -9.84 -6.62
CA ASP A 104 -6.13 -9.38 -8.00
C ASP A 104 -4.64 -9.35 -8.35
N TRP A 105 -3.80 -8.89 -7.43
CA TRP A 105 -2.35 -8.92 -7.58
C TRP A 105 -1.85 -10.35 -7.77
N THR A 106 -2.33 -11.29 -6.97
CA THR A 106 -1.98 -12.72 -7.07
C THR A 106 -2.37 -13.29 -8.44
N LEU A 107 -3.54 -12.88 -8.97
CA LEU A 107 -3.96 -13.26 -10.32
C LEU A 107 -3.06 -12.66 -11.40
N ALA A 108 -2.64 -11.40 -11.25
CA ALA A 108 -1.71 -10.71 -12.14
C ALA A 108 -0.33 -11.39 -12.11
N ASP A 109 0.22 -11.65 -10.92
CA ASP A 109 1.50 -12.33 -10.73
C ASP A 109 1.53 -13.71 -11.39
N ARG A 110 0.42 -14.46 -11.31
CA ARG A 110 0.31 -15.73 -12.04
C ARG A 110 0.42 -15.54 -13.56
N GLN A 111 -0.11 -14.45 -14.13
CA GLN A 111 0.03 -14.20 -15.57
C GLN A 111 1.45 -13.78 -15.95
N ALA A 112 2.06 -12.88 -15.17
CA ALA A 112 3.45 -12.49 -15.36
C ALA A 112 4.40 -13.69 -15.23
N THR A 113 4.20 -14.52 -14.21
CA THR A 113 4.97 -15.76 -14.01
C THR A 113 4.85 -16.70 -15.21
N LYS A 114 3.63 -16.86 -15.78
CA LYS A 114 3.45 -17.65 -17.01
C LYS A 114 4.21 -17.06 -18.19
N LEU A 115 4.22 -15.73 -18.34
CA LEU A 115 4.97 -15.07 -19.43
C LEU A 115 6.47 -15.31 -19.30
N ILE A 116 7.03 -15.09 -18.11
CA ILE A 116 8.49 -15.14 -17.87
C ILE A 116 9.05 -16.57 -17.76
N SER A 117 8.22 -17.57 -17.48
CA SER A 117 8.66 -18.97 -17.32
C SER A 117 8.66 -19.76 -18.64
N VAL A 118 8.14 -19.20 -19.73
CA VAL A 118 8.04 -19.91 -21.02
C VAL A 118 9.36 -19.86 -21.77
N VAL A 119 10.00 -21.03 -21.91
CA VAL A 119 11.31 -21.24 -22.56
C VAL A 119 11.21 -21.38 -24.09
N ALA A 120 10.05 -21.81 -24.62
CA ALA A 120 9.82 -22.00 -26.06
C ALA A 120 9.01 -20.84 -26.66
N GLN A 121 9.12 -20.57 -27.97
CA GLN A 121 8.33 -19.51 -28.63
C GLN A 121 6.82 -19.73 -28.41
N PRO A 122 6.14 -18.91 -27.59
CA PRO A 122 4.70 -18.98 -27.44
C PRO A 122 4.04 -18.35 -28.67
N ASP A 123 2.87 -18.85 -29.03
CA ASP A 123 1.97 -18.20 -30.00
C ASP A 123 1.84 -16.69 -29.67
N PRO A 124 2.14 -15.78 -30.61
CA PRO A 124 2.04 -14.34 -30.40
C PRO A 124 0.68 -13.89 -29.87
N SER A 125 -0.40 -14.51 -30.34
CA SER A 125 -1.77 -14.18 -29.90
C SER A 125 -2.00 -14.54 -28.42
N ARG A 126 -1.47 -15.69 -27.99
CA ARG A 126 -1.54 -16.15 -26.61
C ARG A 126 -0.68 -15.30 -25.68
N THR A 127 0.48 -14.85 -26.15
CA THR A 127 1.36 -13.94 -25.42
C THR A 127 0.65 -12.61 -25.19
N ALA A 128 0.10 -12.00 -26.24
CA ALA A 128 -0.65 -10.74 -26.15
C ALA A 128 -1.85 -10.86 -25.20
N ALA A 129 -2.65 -11.92 -25.29
CA ALA A 129 -3.79 -12.14 -24.40
C ALA A 129 -3.37 -12.32 -22.93
N THR A 130 -2.21 -12.94 -22.67
CA THR A 130 -1.70 -13.12 -21.30
C THR A 130 -1.16 -11.80 -20.74
N LEU A 131 -0.48 -11.01 -21.59
CA LEU A 131 0.01 -9.68 -21.24
C LEU A 131 -1.15 -8.73 -20.89
N GLN A 132 -2.21 -8.74 -21.69
CA GLN A 132 -3.41 -7.94 -21.42
C GLN A 132 -4.07 -8.31 -20.08
N ARG A 133 -4.13 -9.61 -19.74
CA ARG A 133 -4.66 -10.04 -18.43
C ARG A 133 -3.77 -9.60 -17.28
N PHE A 134 -2.45 -9.63 -17.47
CA PHE A 134 -1.49 -9.11 -16.49
C PHE A 134 -1.72 -7.61 -16.26
N HIS A 135 -1.74 -6.80 -17.33
CA HIS A 135 -2.02 -5.36 -17.26
C HIS A 135 -3.35 -5.05 -16.58
N GLY A 136 -4.41 -5.79 -16.94
CA GLY A 136 -5.73 -5.64 -16.32
C GLY A 136 -5.71 -5.95 -14.82
N GLY A 137 -4.96 -6.96 -14.39
CA GLY A 137 -4.79 -7.29 -12.98
C GLY A 137 -4.00 -6.23 -12.19
N VAL A 138 -2.94 -5.67 -12.80
CA VAL A 138 -2.17 -4.55 -12.23
C VAL A 138 -3.06 -3.31 -12.05
N ALA A 139 -3.87 -2.98 -13.06
CA ALA A 139 -4.83 -1.87 -12.97
C ALA A 139 -5.89 -2.12 -11.88
N ALA A 140 -6.51 -3.29 -11.87
CA ALA A 140 -7.54 -3.65 -10.88
C ALA A 140 -7.01 -3.64 -9.43
N THR A 141 -5.76 -4.07 -9.22
CA THR A 141 -5.06 -3.97 -7.94
C THR A 141 -4.91 -2.51 -7.54
N ASN A 142 -4.40 -1.67 -8.44
CA ASN A 142 -4.19 -0.24 -8.18
C ASN A 142 -5.49 0.53 -7.92
N ASP A 143 -6.58 0.19 -8.60
CA ASP A 143 -7.89 0.81 -8.35
C ASP A 143 -8.37 0.52 -6.93
N LYS A 144 -8.20 -0.72 -6.45
CA LYS A 144 -8.56 -1.11 -5.09
C LYS A 144 -7.67 -0.45 -4.04
N LEU A 145 -6.37 -0.36 -4.29
CA LEU A 145 -5.45 0.38 -3.42
C LEU A 145 -5.74 1.89 -3.41
N THR A 146 -6.19 2.46 -4.53
CA THR A 146 -6.65 3.86 -4.60
C THR A 146 -7.91 4.06 -3.75
N ALA A 147 -8.87 3.15 -3.86
CA ALA A 147 -10.07 3.17 -3.03
C ALA A 147 -9.73 3.01 -1.53
N LEU A 148 -8.77 2.14 -1.19
CA LEU A 148 -8.29 1.95 0.17
C LEU A 148 -7.65 3.23 0.72
N HIS A 149 -6.76 3.85 -0.05
CA HIS A 149 -6.16 5.12 0.31
C HIS A 149 -7.21 6.21 0.56
N ALA A 150 -8.23 6.30 -0.31
CA ALA A 150 -9.32 7.26 -0.15
C ALA A 150 -10.19 6.96 1.09
N GLN A 151 -10.43 5.69 1.41
CA GLN A 151 -11.18 5.29 2.61
C GLN A 151 -10.44 5.70 3.89
N ILE A 152 -9.14 5.44 3.96
CA ILE A 152 -8.31 5.84 5.10
C ILE A 152 -8.26 7.37 5.22
N GLY A 153 -8.09 8.08 4.11
CA GLY A 153 -8.12 9.55 4.09
C GLY A 153 -9.42 10.13 4.67
N LYS A 154 -10.58 9.61 4.26
CA LYS A 154 -11.88 10.03 4.80
C LYS A 154 -12.03 9.76 6.29
N ARG A 155 -11.44 8.67 6.79
CA ARG A 155 -11.48 8.32 8.20
C ARG A 155 -10.62 9.27 9.03
N ILE A 156 -9.44 9.62 8.52
CA ILE A 156 -8.55 10.61 9.13
C ILE A 156 -9.22 12.00 9.16
N GLU A 157 -9.98 12.38 8.12
CA GLU A 157 -10.72 13.65 8.08
C GLU A 157 -11.93 13.70 9.03
N ALA A 158 -12.49 12.55 9.42
CA ALA A 158 -13.70 12.44 10.24
C ALA A 158 -13.42 12.38 11.75
N ASP A 159 -12.18 12.05 12.14
CA ASP A 159 -11.69 12.03 13.53
C ASP A 159 -11.16 13.40 13.97
#